data_AF-A0A430RVT8-F1
#
_entry.id   AF-A0A430RVT8-F1
#
_cell.length_a   1.000
_cell.length_b   1.000
_cell.length_c   1.000
_cell.angle_alpha   90.00
_cell.angle_beta   90.00
_cell.angle_gamma   90.00
#
_symmetry.space_group_name_H-M   'P 1'
#
loop_
_entity.id
_entity.type
_entity.pdbx_description
1 polymer ?
#
loop_
_entity_poly.entity_id
_entity_poly.type
_entity_poly.pdbx_seq_one_letter_code
_entity_poly.pdbx_strand_id
1 'polypeptide(L)'
;MRKREKYGTRKSLVRRLWAAIRKTSKLLDSDDPQTVLKATHALATIAAAYRAAYAEMEAEETAKGGPRGKPLPPQIDPYLLWLIKRDVYGLGEPPPPPPEDPREYARVRGIYEV
;
A
#
# COMPACT_ATOMS: atom_id res chain seq x y z
N MET A 1 24.98 28.20 -6.54
CA MET A 1 24.43 26.85 -6.80
C MET A 1 22.94 26.81 -6.45
N ARG A 2 22.02 27.06 -7.39
CA ARG A 2 20.56 26.96 -7.18
C ARG A 2 19.87 26.33 -8.40
N LYS A 3 20.21 25.07 -8.72
CA LYS A 3 19.48 24.28 -9.73
C LYS A 3 18.45 23.32 -9.11
N ARG A 4 18.49 23.11 -7.79
CA ARG A 4 17.57 22.19 -7.08
C ARG A 4 16.14 22.71 -6.92
N GLU A 5 15.91 24.02 -6.98
CA GLU A 5 14.57 24.60 -6.77
C GLU A 5 13.70 24.62 -8.05
N LYS A 6 14.29 24.55 -9.26
CA LYS A 6 13.53 24.66 -10.52
C LYS A 6 12.62 23.47 -10.83
N TYR A 7 12.88 22.30 -10.25
CA TYR A 7 12.21 21.04 -10.64
C TYR A 7 11.29 20.44 -9.56
N GLY A 8 11.11 21.12 -8.43
CA GLY A 8 10.31 20.64 -7.29
C GLY A 8 11.00 19.52 -6.49
N THR A 9 10.37 19.07 -5.42
CA THR A 9 10.86 17.96 -4.58
C THR A 9 10.70 16.61 -5.27
N ARG A 10 11.50 15.60 -4.90
CA ARG A 10 11.35 14.23 -5.44
C ARG A 10 9.92 13.68 -5.22
N LYS A 11 9.28 14.01 -4.09
CA LYS A 11 7.86 13.74 -3.82
C LYS A 11 6.90 14.45 -4.80
N SER A 12 7.23 15.65 -5.29
CA SER A 12 6.38 16.32 -6.29
C SER A 12 6.51 15.68 -7.67
N LEU A 13 7.70 15.19 -8.03
CA LEU A 13 7.92 14.41 -9.25
C LEU A 13 7.09 13.13 -9.26
N VAL A 14 7.15 12.34 -8.18
CA VAL A 14 6.34 11.11 -8.02
C VAL A 14 4.84 11.40 -8.18
N ARG A 15 4.33 12.46 -7.54
CA ARG A 15 2.91 12.87 -7.68
C ARG A 15 2.55 13.26 -9.11
N ARG A 16 3.42 13.98 -9.81
CA ARG A 16 3.20 14.37 -11.21
C ARG A 16 3.19 13.17 -12.14
N LEU A 17 4.12 12.23 -11.94
CA LEU A 17 4.18 10.98 -12.71
C LEU A 17 2.94 10.12 -12.46
N TRP A 18 2.49 9.99 -11.21
CA TRP A 18 1.24 9.30 -10.88
C TRP A 18 0.01 9.95 -11.54
N ALA A 19 -0.06 11.29 -11.53
CA ALA A 19 -1.13 12.01 -12.21
C ALA A 19 -1.08 11.80 -13.73
N ALA A 20 0.11 11.75 -14.33
CA ALA A 20 0.28 11.45 -15.75
C ALA A 20 -0.19 10.03 -16.08
N ILE A 21 0.20 9.02 -15.29
CA ILE A 21 -0.29 7.63 -15.44
C ILE A 21 -1.82 7.58 -15.45
N ARG A 22 -2.48 8.22 -14.47
CA ARG A 22 -3.95 8.24 -14.39
C ARG A 22 -4.63 8.96 -15.56
N LYS A 23 -3.97 9.96 -16.15
CA LYS A 23 -4.50 10.66 -17.32
C LYS A 23 -4.34 9.83 -18.58
N THR A 24 -3.16 9.24 -18.77
CA THR A 24 -2.86 8.41 -19.94
C THR A 24 -3.64 7.09 -19.92
N SER A 25 -3.92 6.53 -18.75
CA SER A 25 -4.74 5.31 -18.64
C SER A 25 -6.15 5.49 -19.19
N LYS A 26 -6.75 6.68 -19.05
CA LYS A 26 -8.06 6.98 -19.63
C LYS A 26 -8.06 6.98 -21.15
N LEU A 27 -6.91 7.21 -21.77
CA LEU A 27 -6.78 7.19 -23.23
C LEU A 27 -6.76 5.76 -23.79
N LEU A 28 -6.65 4.74 -22.93
CA LEU A 28 -6.80 3.34 -23.33
C LEU A 28 -8.26 2.97 -23.64
N ASP A 29 -9.22 3.73 -23.10
CA ASP A 29 -10.65 3.55 -23.35
C ASP A 29 -11.11 4.22 -24.66
N SER A 30 -10.18 4.73 -25.48
CA SER A 30 -10.48 5.40 -26.74
C SER A 30 -10.82 4.39 -27.85
N ASP A 31 -11.83 4.69 -28.65
CA ASP A 31 -12.18 3.88 -29.84
C ASP A 31 -11.14 3.97 -30.97
N ASP A 32 -10.23 4.95 -30.92
CA ASP A 32 -9.16 5.11 -31.93
C ASP A 32 -7.93 4.23 -31.58
N PRO A 33 -7.60 3.22 -32.42
CA PRO A 33 -6.45 2.34 -32.18
C PRO A 33 -5.11 3.07 -32.11
N GLN A 34 -4.95 4.19 -32.83
CA GLN A 34 -3.72 4.98 -32.79
C GLN A 34 -3.55 5.68 -31.45
N THR A 35 -4.64 6.17 -30.87
CA THR A 35 -4.67 6.78 -29.53
C THR A 35 -4.33 5.73 -28.47
N VAL A 36 -4.91 4.54 -28.54
CA VAL A 36 -4.61 3.43 -27.60
C VAL A 36 -3.14 3.02 -27.68
N LEU A 37 -2.58 2.89 -28.88
CA LEU A 37 -1.17 2.52 -29.07
C LEU A 37 -0.22 3.57 -28.48
N LYS A 38 -0.48 4.87 -28.75
CA LYS A 38 0.31 5.98 -28.19
C LYS A 38 0.19 6.05 -26.67
N ALA A 39 -1.02 5.84 -26.14
CA ALA A 39 -1.27 5.80 -24.71
C ALA A 39 -0.52 4.65 -24.04
N THR A 40 -0.52 3.47 -24.65
CA THR A 40 0.21 2.29 -24.17
C THR A 40 1.72 2.54 -24.13
N HIS A 41 2.29 3.07 -25.21
CA HIS A 41 3.70 3.44 -25.26
C HIS A 41 4.06 4.49 -24.18
N ALA A 42 3.25 5.55 -24.09
CA ALA A 42 3.45 6.59 -23.08
C ALA A 42 3.35 6.04 -21.66
N LEU A 43 2.41 5.13 -21.38
CA LEU A 43 2.31 4.46 -20.08
C LEU A 43 3.55 3.63 -19.77
N ALA A 44 4.07 2.86 -20.73
CA ALA A 44 5.29 2.09 -20.54
C ALA A 44 6.48 2.97 -20.15
N THR A 45 6.63 4.13 -20.82
CA THR A 45 7.69 5.10 -20.50
C THR A 45 7.48 5.75 -19.13
N ILE A 46 6.28 6.24 -18.83
CA ILE A 46 5.98 6.95 -17.58
C ILE A 46 6.06 5.99 -16.39
N ALA A 47 5.60 4.74 -16.53
CA ALA A 47 5.65 3.74 -15.47
C ALA A 47 7.10 3.39 -15.08
N ALA A 48 7.99 3.27 -16.06
CA ALA A 48 9.42 3.07 -15.79
C ALA A 48 10.01 4.26 -15.01
N ALA A 49 9.73 5.48 -15.46
CA ALA A 49 10.17 6.70 -14.77
C ALA A 49 9.59 6.84 -13.35
N TYR A 50 8.32 6.46 -13.15
CA TYR A 50 7.65 6.46 -11.85
C TYR A 50 8.32 5.49 -10.88
N ARG A 51 8.59 4.25 -11.30
CA ARG A 51 9.25 3.24 -10.45
C ARG A 51 10.63 3.69 -10.00
N ALA A 52 11.43 4.24 -10.92
CA ALA A 52 12.75 4.79 -10.59
C ALA A 52 12.65 5.96 -9.60
N ALA A 53 11.78 6.93 -9.87
CA ALA A 53 11.58 8.09 -8.99
C ALA A 53 11.02 7.70 -7.62
N TYR A 54 10.17 6.66 -7.54
CA TYR A 54 9.63 6.13 -6.29
C TYR A 54 10.71 5.42 -5.47
N ALA A 55 11.50 4.54 -6.08
CA ALA A 55 12.61 3.85 -5.41
C ALA A 55 13.63 4.84 -4.84
N GLU A 56 13.98 5.86 -5.61
CA GLU A 56 14.84 6.95 -5.16
C GLU A 56 14.23 7.80 -4.02
N MET A 57 12.90 7.89 -3.96
CA MET A 57 12.18 8.62 -2.90
C MET A 57 12.15 7.79 -1.62
N GLU A 58 11.86 6.48 -1.72
CA GLU A 58 11.94 5.58 -0.58
C GLU A 58 13.35 5.45 -0.02
N ALA A 59 14.37 5.39 -0.88
CA ALA A 59 15.78 5.41 -0.45
C ALA A 59 16.13 6.69 0.33
N GLU A 60 15.62 7.85 -0.10
CA GLU A 60 15.81 9.10 0.65
C GLU A 60 15.03 9.17 1.96
N GLU A 61 13.80 8.65 2.01
CA GLU A 61 12.98 8.64 3.23
C GLU A 61 13.53 7.63 4.25
N THR A 62 14.00 6.47 3.80
CA THR A 62 14.69 5.48 4.64
C THR A 62 16.00 6.03 5.19
N ALA A 63 16.83 6.69 4.37
CA ALA A 63 18.06 7.34 4.82
C ALA A 63 17.82 8.50 5.81
N LYS A 64 16.67 9.17 5.74
CA LYS A 64 16.29 10.26 6.65
C LYS A 64 15.60 9.78 7.94
N GLY A 65 15.52 8.47 8.17
CA GLY A 65 14.95 7.89 9.40
C GLY A 65 13.70 7.04 9.21
N GLY A 66 13.36 6.66 7.96
CA GLY A 66 12.29 5.70 7.66
C GLY A 66 10.88 6.17 8.00
N PRO A 67 9.84 5.45 7.54
CA PRO A 67 8.47 5.76 7.90
C PRO A 67 8.34 5.70 9.43
N ARG A 68 7.79 6.76 10.03
CA ARG A 68 7.35 6.79 11.45
C ARG A 68 6.14 5.87 11.67
N GLY A 69 6.30 4.60 11.35
CA GLY A 69 5.37 3.54 11.63
C GLY A 69 6.19 2.29 11.84
N LYS A 70 6.54 1.99 13.09
CA LYS A 70 6.86 0.62 13.47
C LYS A 70 5.73 -0.24 12.88
N PRO A 71 6.00 -1.34 12.15
CA PRO A 71 4.92 -2.28 11.85
C PRO A 71 4.28 -2.57 13.20
N LEU A 72 3.01 -2.19 13.40
CA LEU A 72 2.31 -2.68 14.56
C LEU A 72 2.42 -4.19 14.47
N PRO A 73 2.89 -4.89 15.51
CA PRO A 73 2.89 -6.34 15.49
C PRO A 73 1.48 -6.77 15.08
N PRO A 74 1.33 -7.79 14.22
CA PRO A 74 0.00 -8.26 13.85
C PRO A 74 -0.75 -8.50 15.15
N GLN A 75 -1.81 -7.72 15.39
CA GLN A 75 -2.71 -7.88 16.52
C GLN A 75 -3.55 -9.11 16.19
N ILE A 76 -2.93 -10.28 16.31
CA ILE A 76 -3.64 -11.54 16.22
C ILE A 76 -4.45 -11.64 17.51
N ASP A 77 -5.77 -11.74 17.36
CA ASP A 77 -6.68 -11.91 18.49
C ASP A 77 -6.21 -13.11 19.35
N PRO A 78 -5.93 -12.90 20.65
CA PRO A 78 -5.56 -13.97 21.58
C PRO A 78 -6.56 -15.14 21.57
N TYR A 79 -7.84 -14.86 21.32
CA TYR A 79 -8.89 -15.86 21.23
C TYR A 79 -8.77 -16.73 19.98
N LEU A 80 -8.42 -16.14 18.82
CA LEU A 80 -8.14 -16.91 17.59
C LEU A 80 -6.93 -17.81 17.77
N LEU A 81 -5.86 -17.33 18.42
CA LEU A 81 -4.69 -18.14 18.73
C LEU A 81 -5.03 -19.30 19.66
N TRP A 82 -5.87 -19.06 20.66
CA TRP A 82 -6.34 -20.10 21.57
C TRP A 82 -7.19 -21.16 20.85
N LEU A 83 -8.13 -20.75 20.00
CA LEU A 83 -8.92 -21.68 19.19
C LEU A 83 -8.02 -22.56 18.31
N ILE A 84 -7.02 -21.97 17.63
CA ILE A 84 -6.06 -22.72 16.82
C ILE A 84 -5.26 -23.70 17.70
N LYS A 85 -4.76 -23.27 18.85
CA LYS A 85 -4.04 -24.14 19.79
C LYS A 85 -4.90 -25.31 20.30
N ARG A 86 -6.17 -25.06 20.60
CA ARG A 86 -7.10 -26.08 21.08
C ARG A 86 -7.48 -27.06 19.98
N ASP A 87 -7.88 -26.54 18.82
CA ASP A 87 -8.51 -27.35 17.76
C ASP A 87 -7.49 -28.05 16.86
N VAL A 88 -6.32 -27.43 16.63
CA VAL A 88 -5.25 -28.02 15.79
C VAL A 88 -4.24 -28.79 16.62
N TYR A 89 -3.84 -28.25 17.77
CA TYR A 89 -2.75 -28.82 18.58
C TYR A 89 -3.23 -29.55 19.84
N GLY A 90 -4.54 -29.58 20.12
CA GLY A 90 -5.11 -30.29 21.28
C GLY A 90 -4.65 -29.75 22.63
N LEU A 91 -4.13 -28.52 22.67
CA LEU A 91 -3.59 -27.93 23.90
C LEU A 91 -4.76 -27.50 24.81
N GLY A 92 -4.87 -28.15 25.97
CA GLY A 92 -5.90 -27.87 27.00
C GLY A 92 -5.64 -26.59 27.82
N GLU A 93 -5.17 -25.52 27.19
CA GLU A 93 -5.05 -24.21 27.83
C GLU A 93 -6.48 -23.66 28.12
N PRO A 94 -6.73 -23.00 29.26
CA PRO A 94 -7.99 -22.31 29.50
C PRO A 94 -8.13 -21.11 28.54
N PRO A 95 -9.37 -20.76 28.12
CA PRO A 95 -9.58 -19.65 27.20
C PRO A 95 -9.12 -18.33 27.82
N PRO A 96 -8.52 -17.42 27.02
CA PRO A 96 -8.23 -16.07 27.48
C PRO A 96 -9.55 -15.36 27.87
N PRO A 97 -9.51 -14.44 28.87
CA PRO A 97 -10.70 -13.70 29.27
C PRO A 97 -11.27 -12.94 28.06
N PRO A 98 -12.60 -12.85 27.93
CA PRO A 98 -13.22 -12.10 26.85
C PRO A 98 -12.78 -10.62 26.95
N PRO A 99 -12.53 -9.95 25.80
CA PRO A 99 -12.16 -8.54 25.79
C PRO A 99 -13.27 -7.68 26.42
N GLU A 100 -12.88 -6.61 27.12
CA GLU A 100 -13.78 -5.78 27.93
C GLU A 100 -14.83 -5.01 27.11
N ASP A 101 -14.67 -4.88 25.79
CA ASP A 101 -15.54 -4.06 24.95
C ASP A 101 -16.16 -4.85 23.76
N PRO A 102 -17.48 -5.13 23.74
CA PRO A 102 -18.15 -5.93 22.71
C PRO A 102 -18.09 -5.35 21.29
N ARG A 103 -17.75 -4.06 21.15
CA ARG A 103 -17.70 -3.34 19.86
C ARG A 103 -16.45 -3.68 19.03
N GLU A 104 -15.38 -4.14 19.65
CA GLU A 104 -14.19 -4.60 18.91
C GLU A 104 -14.46 -5.92 18.17
N TYR A 105 -15.34 -6.77 18.73
CA TYR A 105 -15.70 -8.07 18.18
C TYR A 105 -16.45 -7.98 16.84
N ALA A 106 -17.33 -6.97 16.67
CA ALA A 106 -18.08 -6.77 15.42
C ALA A 106 -17.18 -6.31 14.26
N ARG A 107 -16.07 -5.61 14.55
CA ARG A 107 -15.14 -5.11 13.54
C ARG A 107 -14.25 -6.21 12.96
N VAL A 108 -13.92 -7.21 13.77
CA VAL A 108 -13.08 -8.36 13.37
C VAL A 108 -13.87 -9.38 12.54
N ARG A 109 -15.14 -9.65 12.87
CA ARG A 109 -15.99 -10.55 12.06
C ARG A 109 -16.38 -9.98 10.70
N GLY A 110 -16.57 -8.65 10.58
CA GLY A 110 -16.92 -8.01 9.31
C GLY A 110 -15.84 -8.08 8.22
N ILE A 111 -14.62 -8.56 8.54
CA ILE A 111 -13.50 -8.71 7.59
C ILE A 111 -13.52 -10.09 6.90
N TYR A 112 -14.28 -11.06 7.40
CA TYR A 112 -14.30 -12.44 6.87
C TYR A 112 -15.59 -12.82 6.12
N GLU A 113 -16.56 -11.89 5.98
CA GLU A 113 -17.72 -12.05 5.09
C GLU A 113 -17.61 -11.10 3.88
N VAL A 114 -16.68 -11.40 2.96
CA VAL A 114 -16.73 -11.03 1.53
C VAL A 114 -16.14 -12.17 0.71
#